data_AF-A0A0F9QV42-F1
#
_entry.id   AF-A0A0F9QV42-F1
#
_cell.length_a   1.000
_cell.length_b   1.000
_cell.length_c   1.000
_cell.angle_alpha   90.00
_cell.angle_beta   90.00
_cell.angle_gamma   90.00
#
_symmetry.space_group_name_H-M   'P 1'
#
loop_
_entity.id
_entity.type
_entity.pdbx_description
1 polymer ?
#
loop_
_entity_poly.entity_id
_entity_poly.type
_entity_poly.pdbx_seq_one_letter_code
_entity_poly.pdbx_strand_id
1 'polypeptide(L)'
;MAKVLNIKDCGYKVPNGAIYVGRAVPRYNLSSKWGNPFTVRDPLLPHGLSKKDKHKLVVDEYKSYLLDNPCLLAHLSDLRGKDLACWCHTWDGKGENPRYCHADILLELANQEVDNVIHNKTEAQ
;
A
#
# COMPACT_ATOMS: atom_id res chain seq x y z
N MET A 1 -10.32 10.31 7.21
CA MET A 1 -8.95 9.90 6.85
C MET A 1 -9.05 8.73 5.90
N ALA A 2 -8.30 8.77 4.80
CA ALA A 2 -8.20 7.63 3.89
C ALA A 2 -7.52 6.45 4.59
N LYS A 3 -7.90 5.22 4.24
CA LYS A 3 -7.40 3.99 4.87
C LYS A 3 -7.16 2.88 3.85
N VAL A 4 -6.40 1.86 4.26
CA VAL A 4 -6.25 0.63 3.50
C VAL A 4 -7.36 -0.35 3.88
N LEU A 5 -7.99 -0.96 2.88
CA LEU A 5 -9.07 -1.93 2.99
C LEU A 5 -8.59 -3.28 2.46
N ASN A 6 -8.92 -4.34 3.20
CA ASN A 6 -8.67 -5.71 2.77
C ASN A 6 -9.81 -6.21 1.89
N ILE A 7 -9.54 -6.43 0.60
CA ILE A 7 -10.60 -6.87 -0.34
C ILE A 7 -11.14 -8.26 -0.02
N LYS A 8 -10.42 -9.10 0.73
CA LYS A 8 -10.93 -10.42 1.14
C LYS A 8 -12.14 -10.28 2.05
N ASP A 9 -12.11 -9.28 2.93
CA ASP A 9 -13.20 -8.97 3.86
C ASP A 9 -14.41 -8.36 3.13
N CYS A 10 -14.19 -7.88 1.91
CA CYS A 10 -15.21 -7.37 1.00
C CYS A 10 -15.62 -8.39 -0.08
N GLY A 11 -15.29 -9.68 0.07
CA GLY A 11 -15.63 -10.71 -0.90
C GLY A 11 -14.96 -10.54 -2.26
N TYR A 12 -13.73 -10.01 -2.27
CA TYR A 12 -12.94 -9.63 -3.45
C TYR A 12 -13.60 -8.56 -4.33
N LYS A 13 -14.50 -7.76 -3.76
CA LYS A 13 -15.05 -6.55 -4.40
C LYS A 13 -14.34 -5.32 -3.87
N VAL A 14 -14.02 -4.38 -4.76
CA VAL A 14 -13.46 -3.09 -4.38
C VAL A 14 -14.60 -2.23 -3.83
N PRO A 15 -14.53 -1.76 -2.56
CA PRO A 15 -15.55 -0.88 -2.00
C PRO A 15 -15.73 0.41 -2.81
N ASN A 16 -16.93 0.98 -2.78
CA ASN A 16 -17.22 2.22 -3.51
C ASN A 16 -16.29 3.36 -3.05
N GLY A 17 -15.70 4.07 -4.01
CA GLY A 17 -14.75 5.15 -3.75
C GLY A 17 -13.32 4.71 -3.42
N ALA A 18 -13.07 3.41 -3.23
CA ALA A 18 -11.73 2.88 -3.01
C ALA A 18 -11.03 2.53 -4.34
N ILE A 19 -9.70 2.63 -4.37
CA ILE A 19 -8.87 2.28 -5.54
C ILE A 19 -8.17 0.96 -5.28
N TYR A 20 -8.31 -0.01 -6.19
CA TYR A 20 -7.53 -1.24 -6.13
C TYR A 20 -6.07 -0.98 -6.47
N VAL A 21 -5.17 -1.37 -5.55
CA VAL A 21 -3.72 -1.21 -5.70
C VAL A 21 -2.96 -2.54 -5.65
N GLY A 22 -3.66 -3.67 -5.50
CA GLY A 22 -3.03 -4.99 -5.43
C GLY A 22 -2.48 -5.50 -6.76
N ARG A 23 -1.67 -6.56 -6.70
CA ARG A 23 -1.24 -7.33 -7.88
C ARG A 23 -2.43 -7.93 -8.64
N ALA A 24 -2.22 -8.36 -9.88
CA ALA A 24 -3.25 -9.00 -10.70
C ALA A 24 -3.87 -10.24 -10.01
N VAL A 25 -5.20 -10.30 -10.00
CA VAL A 25 -6.01 -11.44 -9.58
C VAL A 25 -7.05 -11.72 -10.68
N PRO A 26 -6.69 -12.47 -11.74
CA PRO A 26 -7.53 -12.64 -12.93
C PRO A 26 -8.93 -13.17 -12.63
N ARG A 27 -9.07 -14.06 -11.64
CA ARG A 27 -10.36 -14.62 -11.22
C ARG A 27 -11.41 -13.56 -10.83
N TYR A 28 -10.96 -12.40 -10.34
CA TYR A 28 -11.84 -11.30 -9.94
C TYR A 28 -11.74 -10.09 -10.87
N ASN A 29 -11.05 -10.23 -12.01
CA ASN A 29 -10.78 -9.13 -12.95
C ASN A 29 -10.14 -7.90 -12.27
N LEU A 30 -9.23 -8.15 -11.31
CA LEU A 30 -8.53 -7.09 -10.58
C LEU A 30 -7.08 -7.02 -11.05
N SER A 31 -6.61 -5.83 -11.38
CA SER A 31 -5.22 -5.52 -11.67
C SER A 31 -4.96 -4.04 -11.42
N SER A 32 -3.71 -3.67 -11.16
CA SER A 32 -3.36 -2.28 -10.89
C SER A 32 -1.90 -2.00 -11.25
N LYS A 33 -1.64 -0.80 -11.78
CA LYS A 33 -0.26 -0.27 -11.98
C LYS A 33 0.51 -0.14 -10.66
N TRP A 34 -0.23 -0.10 -9.55
CA TRP A 34 0.30 0.05 -8.19
C TRP A 34 0.64 -1.29 -7.51
N GLY A 35 0.46 -2.43 -8.18
CA GLY A 35 0.80 -3.72 -7.60
C GLY A 35 2.29 -3.84 -7.29
N ASN A 36 2.64 -4.30 -6.09
CA ASN A 36 4.03 -4.58 -5.74
C ASN A 36 4.60 -5.72 -6.62
N PRO A 37 5.64 -5.50 -7.44
CA PRO A 37 6.27 -6.54 -8.25
C PRO A 37 7.08 -7.55 -7.42
N PHE A 38 7.55 -7.15 -6.23
CA PHE A 38 8.33 -8.00 -5.32
C PHE A 38 7.44 -8.95 -4.52
N THR A 39 7.96 -10.15 -4.25
CA THR A 39 7.19 -11.24 -3.66
C THR A 39 7.97 -11.94 -2.55
N VAL A 40 7.28 -12.28 -1.46
CA VAL A 40 7.85 -13.06 -0.35
C VAL A 40 8.23 -14.50 -0.73
N ARG A 41 7.92 -14.90 -1.97
CA ARG A 41 8.29 -16.18 -2.58
C ARG A 41 9.58 -16.11 -3.40
N ASP A 42 10.21 -14.94 -3.48
CA ASP A 42 11.47 -14.78 -4.20
C ASP A 42 12.54 -15.70 -3.58
N PRO A 43 13.18 -16.59 -4.37
CA PRO A 43 14.20 -17.51 -3.88
C PRO A 43 15.48 -16.80 -3.41
N LEU A 44 15.71 -15.54 -3.79
CA LEU A 44 16.87 -14.75 -3.38
C LEU A 44 16.69 -14.08 -2.01
N LEU A 45 15.48 -14.12 -1.43
CA LEU A 45 15.27 -13.60 -0.07
C LEU A 45 16.08 -14.42 0.95
N PRO A 46 16.68 -13.77 1.97
CA PRO A 46 17.45 -14.48 2.99
C PRO A 46 16.65 -15.60 3.66
N HIS A 47 17.31 -16.75 3.83
CA HIS A 47 16.75 -17.88 4.55
C HIS A 47 16.63 -17.59 6.05
N GLY A 48 15.79 -18.34 6.76
CA GLY A 48 15.60 -18.22 8.21
C GLY A 48 14.76 -17.01 8.67
N LEU A 49 14.38 -16.10 7.77
CA LEU A 49 13.54 -14.94 8.11
C LEU A 49 12.12 -15.33 8.49
N SER A 50 11.57 -14.62 9.48
CA SER A 50 10.16 -14.72 9.82
C SER A 50 9.28 -14.26 8.65
N LYS A 51 8.01 -14.67 8.67
CA LYS A 51 7.05 -14.22 7.65
C LYS A 51 6.88 -12.69 7.67
N LYS A 52 6.95 -12.05 8.85
CA LYS A 52 6.83 -10.60 8.99
C LYS A 52 8.03 -9.88 8.35
N ASP A 53 9.24 -10.38 8.58
CA ASP A 53 10.47 -9.78 8.06
C ASP A 53 10.55 -9.89 6.54
N LYS A 54 10.15 -11.02 5.97
CA LYS A 54 10.05 -11.16 4.50
C LYS A 54 9.08 -10.14 3.89
N HIS A 55 7.92 -9.94 4.54
CA HIS A 55 6.97 -8.91 4.11
C HIS A 55 7.57 -7.50 4.22
N LYS A 56 8.31 -7.21 5.29
CA LYS A 56 8.99 -5.91 5.46
C LYS A 56 9.95 -5.64 4.30
N LEU A 57 10.83 -6.60 4.00
CA LEU A 57 11.83 -6.46 2.94
C LEU A 57 11.20 -6.14 1.58
N VAL A 58 10.20 -6.92 1.15
CA VAL A 58 9.57 -6.69 -0.16
C VAL A 58 8.73 -5.40 -0.23
N VAL A 59 8.32 -4.85 0.92
CA VAL A 59 7.63 -3.55 0.98
C VAL A 59 8.63 -2.40 0.99
N ASP A 60 9.76 -2.54 1.68
CA ASP A 60 10.86 -1.57 1.64
C ASP A 60 11.46 -1.47 0.23
N GLU A 61 11.62 -2.62 -0.44
CA GLU A 61 12.07 -2.70 -1.83
C GLU A 61 11.06 -2.03 -2.78
N TYR A 62 9.76 -2.25 -2.54
CA TYR A 62 8.71 -1.55 -3.29
C TYR A 62 8.73 -0.04 -3.10
N LYS A 63 9.00 0.45 -1.88
CA LYS A 63 9.14 1.89 -1.62
C LYS A 63 10.30 2.47 -2.43
N SER A 64 11.44 1.77 -2.46
CA SER A 64 12.61 2.20 -3.25
C SER A 64 12.27 2.22 -4.75
N TYR A 65 11.64 1.15 -5.26
CA TYR A 65 11.16 1.08 -6.65
C TYR A 65 10.20 2.21 -7.03
N LEU A 66 9.31 2.63 -6.13
CA LEU A 66 8.42 3.77 -6.38
C LEU A 66 9.19 5.08 -6.52
N LEU A 67 10.14 5.34 -5.62
CA LEU A 67 10.93 6.57 -5.60
C LEU A 67 11.89 6.64 -6.80
N ASP A 68 12.41 5.49 -7.23
CA ASP A 68 13.29 5.36 -8.40
C ASP A 68 12.51 5.29 -9.73
N ASN A 69 11.17 5.36 -9.71
CA ASN A 69 10.32 5.34 -10.91
C ASN A 69 9.52 6.66 -11.03
N PRO A 70 10.12 7.73 -11.61
CA PRO A 70 9.48 9.04 -11.73
C PRO A 70 8.13 9.01 -12.45
N CYS A 71 7.98 8.15 -13.46
CA CYS A 71 6.73 8.02 -14.20
C CYS A 71 5.60 7.47 -13.33
N LEU A 72 5.86 6.44 -12.52
CA LEU A 72 4.86 5.91 -11.60
C LEU A 72 4.60 6.90 -10.45
N LEU A 73 5.65 7.53 -9.92
CA LEU A 73 5.57 8.52 -8.85
C LEU A 73 4.73 9.75 -9.26
N ALA A 74 4.79 10.19 -10.52
CA ALA A 74 3.98 11.31 -11.01
C ALA A 74 2.46 11.07 -10.90
N HIS A 75 2.03 9.82 -10.80
CA HIS A 75 0.61 9.46 -10.63
C HIS A 75 0.16 9.35 -9.18
N LEU A 76 1.04 9.59 -8.20
CA LEU A 76 0.72 9.36 -6.80
C LEU A 76 -0.44 10.25 -6.31
N SER A 77 -0.60 11.44 -6.90
CA SER A 77 -1.72 12.35 -6.64
C SER A 77 -3.09 11.74 -6.96
N ASP A 78 -3.16 10.76 -7.87
CA ASP A 78 -4.40 10.05 -8.22
C ASP A 78 -5.00 9.30 -7.00
N LEU A 79 -4.15 8.98 -6.01
CA LEU A 79 -4.51 8.23 -4.80
C LEU A 79 -4.88 9.13 -3.62
N ARG A 80 -4.67 10.44 -3.73
CA ARG A 80 -4.82 11.39 -2.60
C ARG A 80 -6.26 11.40 -2.08
N GLY A 81 -6.40 11.25 -0.76
CA GLY A 81 -7.71 11.23 -0.09
C GLY A 81 -8.61 10.04 -0.44
N LYS A 82 -8.12 9.03 -1.16
CA LYS A 82 -8.88 7.82 -1.53
C LYS A 82 -8.53 6.67 -0.61
N ASP A 83 -9.53 5.88 -0.23
CA ASP A 83 -9.29 4.58 0.38
C ASP A 83 -8.58 3.67 -0.64
N LEU A 84 -7.61 2.89 -0.18
CA LEU A 84 -6.86 1.95 -1.03
C LEU A 84 -7.27 0.53 -0.70
N ALA A 85 -7.49 -0.28 -1.73
CA ALA A 85 -7.95 -1.65 -1.58
C ALA A 85 -6.84 -2.63 -2.00
N CYS A 86 -6.45 -3.54 -1.10
CA CYS A 86 -5.42 -4.55 -1.35
C CYS A 86 -5.75 -5.86 -0.62
N TRP A 87 -5.39 -7.00 -1.19
CA TRP A 87 -5.62 -8.32 -0.55
C TRP A 87 -4.50 -8.73 0.42
N CYS A 88 -3.36 -8.03 0.40
CA CYS A 88 -2.20 -8.27 1.26
C CYS A 88 -2.42 -7.71 2.67
N HIS A 89 -3.15 -6.60 2.78
CA HIS A 89 -3.49 -6.00 4.07
C HIS A 89 -4.36 -7.01 4.82
N THR A 90 -3.85 -7.56 5.91
CA THR A 90 -4.59 -8.54 6.71
C THR A 90 -4.84 -7.92 8.06
N TRP A 91 -6.08 -7.93 8.51
CA TRP A 91 -6.43 -7.59 9.88
C TRP A 91 -6.36 -8.87 10.72
N ASP A 92 -5.67 -8.86 11.85
CA ASP A 92 -5.60 -10.03 12.76
C ASP A 92 -6.75 -10.08 13.79
N GLY A 93 -7.74 -9.18 13.67
CA GLY A 93 -8.83 -9.05 14.63
C GLY A 93 -8.45 -8.29 15.91
N LYS A 94 -7.22 -7.81 16.05
CA LYS A 94 -6.72 -7.05 17.21
C LYS A 94 -6.39 -5.59 16.90
N GLY A 95 -6.71 -5.11 15.70
CA GLY A 95 -6.42 -3.72 15.30
C GLY A 95 -5.03 -3.53 14.70
N GLU A 96 -4.20 -4.58 14.63
CA GLU A 96 -2.86 -4.50 14.04
C GLU A 96 -2.84 -5.15 12.65
N ASN A 97 -2.05 -4.58 11.76
CA ASN A 97 -1.70 -5.25 10.50
C ASN A 97 -0.44 -6.09 10.76
N PRO A 98 -0.55 -7.42 11.00
CA PRO A 98 0.62 -8.29 11.22
C PRO A 98 1.55 -8.40 10.01
N ARG A 99 1.21 -7.79 8.87
CA ARG A 99 1.96 -7.86 7.62
C ARG A 99 2.12 -6.49 7.00
N TYR A 100 3.35 -6.04 6.79
CA TYR A 100 3.60 -4.88 5.92
C TYR A 100 2.87 -5.05 4.57
N CYS A 101 2.07 -4.05 4.22
CA CYS A 101 1.36 -3.98 2.94
C CYS A 101 1.88 -2.79 2.14
N HIS A 102 2.06 -2.97 0.84
CA HIS A 102 2.54 -1.89 -0.03
C HIS A 102 1.51 -0.77 -0.19
N ALA A 103 0.22 -1.07 0.02
CA ALA A 103 -0.84 -0.06 0.03
C ALA A 103 -0.67 0.94 1.17
N ASP A 104 -0.05 0.55 2.30
CA ASP A 104 0.22 1.45 3.41
C ASP A 104 1.24 2.53 2.98
N ILE A 105 2.29 2.13 2.23
CA ILE A 105 3.28 3.05 1.65
C ILE A 105 2.65 4.02 0.65
N LEU A 106 1.80 3.51 -0.25
CA LEU A 106 1.08 4.35 -1.22
C LEU A 106 0.17 5.36 -0.53
N LEU A 107 -0.55 4.93 0.51
CA LEU A 107 -1.44 5.79 1.28
C LEU A 107 -0.65 6.89 2.00
N GLU A 108 0.47 6.54 2.64
CA GLU A 108 1.36 7.49 3.30
C GLU A 108 1.86 8.54 2.30
N LEU A 109 2.56 8.11 1.24
CA LEU A 109 3.20 9.01 0.28
C LEU A 109 2.17 9.89 -0.46
N ALA A 110 0.98 9.37 -0.79
CA ALA A 110 -0.05 10.15 -1.51
C ALA A 110 -0.64 11.30 -0.68
N ASN A 111 -0.56 11.21 0.66
CA ASN A 111 -1.13 12.16 1.60
C ASN A 111 -0.10 13.01 2.35
N GLN A 112 1.21 12.82 2.13
CA GLN A 112 2.30 13.57 2.79
C GLN A 112 2.30 15.11 2.54
N GLU A 113 1.54 15.63 1.57
CA GLU A 113 1.34 17.08 1.38
C GLU A 113 0.27 17.68 2.30
N VAL A 114 -0.56 16.86 2.95
CA VAL A 114 -1.68 17.35 3.77
C VAL A 114 -1.22 17.71 5.19
N ASP A 115 -0.22 17.02 5.74
CA ASP A 115 0.23 17.25 7.13
C ASP A 115 1.22 18.41 7.27
N ASN A 116 2.03 18.68 6.24
CA ASN A 116 3.00 19.79 6.23
C ASN A 116 2.33 21.17 6.10
N VAL A 117 1.11 21.26 5.56
CA VAL A 117 0.36 22.52 5.49
C VAL A 117 -0.40 22.80 6.79
N ILE A 118 -0.80 21.76 7.53
CA ILE A 118 -1.51 21.90 8.81
C ILE A 118 -0.54 22.34 9.92
N HIS A 119 0.68 21.80 9.98
CA HIS A 119 1.68 22.23 10.97
C HIS A 119 2.24 23.64 10.70
N ASN A 120 2.42 24.03 9.44
CA ASN A 120 2.93 25.36 9.08
C ASN A 120 1.89 26.50 9.23
N LYS A 121 0.63 26.21 9.55
CA LYS A 121 -0.41 27.23 9.83
C LYS A 121 -0.63 27.49 11.32
N THR A 122 -0.08 26.68 12.21
CA THR A 122 -0.24 26.83 13.68
C THR A 122 0.92 27.53 14.37
N GLU A 123 2.01 27.86 13.68
CA GLU A 123 3.16 28.62 14.22
C GLU A 123 3.25 30.06 13.70
N ALA A 124 2.23 30.54 12.99
CA ALA A 124 2.09 31.92 12.56
C ALA A 124 0.87 32.58 13.23
N GLN A 125 0.94 32.77 14.55
CA GLN A 125 0.16 33.75 15.30
C GLN A 125 1.02 34.40 16.37
#